data_AF-V9G7T1-F1
#
_entry.id   AF-V9G7T1-F1
#
_cell.length_a   1.000
_cell.length_b   1.000
_cell.length_c   1.000
_cell.angle_alpha   90.00
_cell.angle_beta   90.00
_cell.angle_gamma   90.00
#
_symmetry.space_group_name_H-M   'P 1'
#
loop_
_entity.id
_entity.type
_entity.pdbx_description
1 polymer ?
#
loop_
_entity_poly.entity_id
_entity_poly.type
_entity_poly.pdbx_seq_one_letter_code
_entity_poly.pdbx_strand_id
1 'polypeptide(L)'
;MKQAVWEGNLTTEQVYLFHEGTSYHSYRYMGAHPDEEEGAIGVRFTVWAPHAAQVGLAGDWNGWDGSKDPLYRMPDSGIWSRFFPGMQVGTLYKYQITGPNKETFLKADPYAFRSEVRPATASVVTTLKGYQWNDAGWRRKNRNPYRKPMLIYEMHFGTWRQKDDGSYYTYHEMSEILIPYLLDMNYTHIEFMPLAEHPYDLSWGYQGTGFFALTSRYGSPHDFMYLVDQLHQSGIGVILDWVPAHFAKDAHGLRQFDGTPLYEYTDPMKAERPGWGTLSFDYAKPEVISFLISNALFWWICITSTVCVLMR
;
A
#
# COMPACT_ATOMS: atom_id res chain seq x y z
N MET A 1 -26.97 -14.72 -24.97
CA MET A 1 -26.11 -14.02 -23.99
C MET A 1 -24.70 -14.08 -24.54
N LYS A 2 -24.18 -12.95 -25.06
CA LYS A 2 -22.79 -12.89 -25.52
C LYS A 2 -21.91 -12.94 -24.28
N GLN A 3 -21.10 -13.99 -24.19
CA GLN A 3 -20.01 -14.13 -23.23
C GLN A 3 -19.12 -12.89 -23.41
N ALA A 4 -19.06 -12.03 -22.39
CA ALA A 4 -18.20 -10.84 -22.43
C ALA A 4 -16.76 -11.35 -22.61
N VAL A 5 -16.20 -11.10 -23.79
CA VAL A 5 -14.80 -11.43 -24.09
C VAL A 5 -13.96 -10.58 -23.17
N TRP A 6 -13.09 -11.24 -22.43
CA TRP A 6 -12.19 -10.59 -21.50
C TRP A 6 -11.02 -9.99 -22.29
N GLU A 7 -11.09 -8.69 -22.59
CA GLU A 7 -10.00 -7.90 -23.15
C GLU A 7 -9.43 -7.03 -22.01
N GLY A 8 -8.76 -7.66 -21.05
CA GLY A 8 -8.11 -6.98 -19.94
C GLY A 8 -6.60 -7.14 -19.98
N ASN A 9 -5.86 -6.10 -19.59
CA ASN A 9 -4.39 -6.08 -19.51
C ASN A 9 -3.78 -7.03 -18.46
N LEU A 10 -4.58 -7.77 -17.69
CA LEU A 10 -4.05 -8.81 -16.84
C LEU A 10 -3.71 -10.03 -17.72
N THR A 11 -2.65 -10.77 -17.44
CA THR A 11 -2.31 -11.95 -18.24
C THR A 11 -2.63 -13.23 -17.46
N THR A 12 -2.90 -14.33 -18.16
CA THR A 12 -3.07 -15.65 -17.53
C THR A 12 -1.84 -16.03 -16.70
N GLU A 13 -0.64 -15.61 -17.13
CA GLU A 13 0.60 -15.79 -16.39
C GLU A 13 0.60 -15.00 -15.07
N GLN A 14 0.18 -13.74 -15.07
CA GLN A 14 0.07 -12.95 -13.84
C GLN A 14 -0.89 -13.58 -12.83
N VAL A 15 -2.03 -14.07 -13.31
CA VAL A 15 -3.00 -14.81 -12.47
C VAL A 15 -2.38 -16.09 -11.93
N TYR A 16 -1.72 -16.87 -12.78
CA TYR A 16 -1.04 -18.10 -12.38
C TYR A 16 0.00 -17.85 -11.28
N LEU A 17 0.92 -16.89 -11.49
CA LEU A 17 1.95 -16.54 -10.51
C LEU A 17 1.34 -16.01 -9.20
N PHE A 18 0.21 -15.30 -9.28
CA PHE A 18 -0.47 -14.79 -8.09
C PHE A 18 -0.95 -15.94 -7.19
N HIS A 19 -1.60 -16.93 -7.79
CA HIS A 19 -2.08 -18.14 -7.11
C HIS A 19 -0.98 -19.15 -6.77
N GLU A 20 0.17 -19.09 -7.43
CA GLU A 20 1.35 -19.89 -7.07
C GLU A 20 2.12 -19.28 -5.89
N GLY A 21 1.90 -18.00 -5.58
CA GLY A 21 2.62 -17.30 -4.50
C GLY A 21 3.94 -16.69 -4.93
N THR A 22 4.19 -16.60 -6.23
CA THR A 22 5.44 -16.11 -6.83
C THR A 22 5.26 -14.79 -7.58
N SER A 23 4.09 -14.15 -7.47
CA SER A 23 3.84 -12.84 -8.07
C SER A 23 4.38 -11.70 -7.23
N TYR A 24 5.71 -11.55 -7.24
CA TYR A 24 6.43 -10.56 -6.43
C TYR A 24 6.20 -9.11 -6.88
N HIS A 25 5.61 -8.90 -8.05
CA HIS A 25 5.26 -7.57 -8.57
C HIS A 25 3.75 -7.40 -8.76
N SER A 26 2.93 -8.09 -7.97
CA SER A 26 1.47 -7.97 -8.02
C SER A 26 0.97 -6.53 -7.88
N TYR A 27 1.68 -5.66 -7.16
CA TYR A 27 1.36 -4.22 -7.09
C TYR A 27 1.33 -3.50 -8.44
N ARG A 28 1.92 -4.05 -9.50
CA ARG A 28 1.94 -3.41 -10.84
C ARG A 28 0.63 -3.56 -11.60
N TYR A 29 -0.25 -4.47 -11.17
CA TYR A 29 -1.51 -4.76 -11.86
C TYR A 29 -2.71 -4.89 -10.90
N MET A 30 -2.49 -5.20 -9.62
CA MET A 30 -3.49 -5.10 -8.56
C MET A 30 -3.65 -3.66 -8.09
N GLY A 31 -4.84 -3.30 -7.65
CA GLY A 31 -5.22 -1.95 -7.22
C GLY A 31 -5.70 -1.09 -8.38
N ALA A 32 -5.53 0.23 -8.26
CA ALA A 32 -5.94 1.22 -9.26
C ALA A 32 -4.75 1.77 -10.06
N HIS A 33 -4.75 1.56 -11.37
CA HIS A 33 -3.68 2.00 -12.28
C HIS A 33 -4.23 2.86 -13.41
N PRO A 34 -3.72 4.09 -13.60
CA PRO A 34 -3.98 4.84 -14.82
C PRO A 34 -3.51 4.05 -16.04
N ASP A 35 -4.40 3.87 -17.00
CA ASP A 35 -4.19 3.01 -18.18
C ASP A 35 -4.87 3.62 -19.42
N GLU A 36 -4.54 3.08 -20.59
CA GLU A 36 -5.16 3.44 -21.87
C GLU A 36 -5.63 2.17 -22.58
N GLU A 37 -6.93 2.10 -22.88
CA GLU A 37 -7.55 0.94 -23.54
C GLU A 37 -8.45 1.40 -24.68
N GLU A 38 -8.27 0.79 -25.85
CA GLU A 38 -9.01 1.14 -27.07
C GLU A 38 -8.96 2.66 -27.40
N GLY A 39 -7.86 3.33 -27.04
CA GLY A 39 -7.66 4.77 -27.22
C GLY A 39 -8.36 5.66 -26.20
N ALA A 40 -9.01 5.10 -25.18
CA ALA A 40 -9.58 5.83 -24.07
C ALA A 40 -8.62 5.84 -22.86
N ILE A 41 -8.37 7.03 -22.30
CA ILE A 41 -7.60 7.19 -21.06
C ILE A 41 -8.54 7.00 -19.87
N GLY A 42 -8.10 6.26 -18.86
CA GLY A 42 -8.89 5.99 -17.67
C GLY A 42 -8.08 5.28 -16.60
N VAL A 43 -8.76 4.49 -15.77
CA VAL A 43 -8.13 3.75 -14.67
C VAL A 43 -8.65 2.32 -14.66
N ARG A 44 -7.74 1.36 -14.61
CA ARG A 44 -8.04 -0.06 -14.38
C ARG A 44 -7.99 -0.35 -12.89
N PHE A 45 -9.03 -0.99 -12.38
CA PHE A 45 -9.12 -1.45 -11.01
C PHE A 45 -9.10 -2.97 -10.99
N THR A 46 -8.27 -3.55 -10.13
CA THR A 46 -8.13 -5.01 -10.00
C THR A 46 -8.01 -5.41 -8.53
N VAL A 47 -8.85 -6.33 -8.06
CA VAL A 47 -8.88 -6.75 -6.64
C VAL A 47 -9.14 -8.24 -6.49
N TRP A 48 -8.48 -8.87 -5.52
CA TRP A 48 -8.70 -10.27 -5.16
C TRP A 48 -9.82 -10.38 -4.10
N ALA A 49 -10.91 -11.06 -4.46
CA ALA A 49 -12.06 -11.28 -3.59
C ALA A 49 -12.81 -12.57 -4.05
N PRO A 50 -12.22 -13.76 -3.85
CA PRO A 50 -12.67 -15.00 -4.46
C PRO A 50 -14.05 -15.47 -4.00
N HIS A 51 -14.45 -15.12 -2.78
CA HIS A 51 -15.73 -15.51 -2.19
C HIS A 51 -16.83 -14.45 -2.36
N ALA A 52 -16.50 -13.28 -2.91
CA ALA A 52 -17.48 -12.25 -3.18
C ALA A 52 -18.52 -12.71 -4.23
N ALA A 53 -19.77 -12.36 -3.98
CA ALA A 53 -20.85 -12.49 -4.96
C ALA A 53 -20.84 -11.33 -5.97
N GLN A 54 -20.50 -10.13 -5.51
CA GLN A 54 -20.39 -8.92 -6.34
C GLN A 54 -19.29 -8.01 -5.81
N VAL A 55 -18.60 -7.33 -6.71
CA VAL A 55 -17.65 -6.26 -6.40
C VAL A 55 -17.94 -5.08 -7.33
N GLY A 56 -17.96 -3.87 -6.78
CA GLY A 56 -18.11 -2.64 -7.56
C GLY A 56 -17.33 -1.48 -6.94
N LEU A 57 -17.15 -0.41 -7.70
CA LEU A 57 -16.49 0.80 -7.21
C LEU A 57 -17.51 1.77 -6.62
N ALA A 58 -17.29 2.19 -5.39
CA ALA A 58 -18.05 3.25 -4.74
C ALA A 58 -17.19 4.51 -4.63
N GLY A 59 -17.75 5.66 -5.00
CA GLY A 59 -17.12 6.97 -4.82
C GLY A 59 -18.11 8.10 -5.09
N ASP A 60 -17.63 9.34 -5.08
CA ASP A 60 -18.51 10.52 -5.15
C ASP A 60 -19.39 10.55 -6.40
N TRP A 61 -18.88 10.09 -7.55
CA TRP A 61 -19.59 10.13 -8.84
C TRP A 61 -20.84 9.25 -8.89
N ASN A 62 -20.92 8.22 -8.05
CA ASN A 62 -22.06 7.29 -8.00
C ASN A 62 -22.83 7.33 -6.67
N GLY A 63 -22.52 8.31 -5.82
CA GLY A 63 -23.13 8.47 -4.50
C GLY A 63 -22.73 7.37 -3.52
N TRP A 64 -21.50 6.85 -3.66
CA TRP A 64 -20.96 5.76 -2.84
C TRP A 64 -21.76 4.44 -2.94
N ASP A 65 -22.39 4.19 -4.10
CA ASP A 65 -23.13 2.96 -4.40
C ASP A 65 -22.42 2.18 -5.51
N GLY A 66 -21.64 1.18 -5.11
CA GLY A 66 -20.84 0.38 -6.03
C GLY A 66 -21.64 -0.56 -6.93
N SER A 67 -22.94 -0.76 -6.68
CA SER A 67 -23.78 -1.56 -7.58
C SER A 67 -23.96 -0.93 -8.95
N LYS A 68 -23.78 0.40 -9.05
CA LYS A 68 -23.85 1.17 -10.30
C LYS A 68 -22.62 0.98 -11.18
N ASP A 69 -21.49 0.61 -10.58
CA ASP A 69 -20.18 0.49 -11.23
C ASP A 69 -19.51 -0.86 -10.90
N PRO A 70 -20.11 -2.00 -11.34
CA PRO A 70 -19.60 -3.32 -11.03
C PRO A 70 -18.27 -3.62 -11.73
N LEU A 71 -17.40 -4.38 -11.08
CA LEU A 71 -16.23 -5.03 -11.70
C LEU A 71 -16.63 -6.38 -12.30
N TYR A 72 -15.80 -6.89 -13.21
CA TYR A 72 -16.00 -8.20 -13.82
C TYR A 72 -15.12 -9.24 -13.15
N ARG A 73 -15.74 -10.33 -12.69
CA ARG A 73 -15.00 -11.49 -12.18
C ARG A 73 -14.28 -12.18 -13.32
N MET A 74 -13.00 -12.37 -13.16
CA MET A 74 -12.22 -13.23 -14.04
C MET A 74 -12.55 -14.70 -13.75
N PRO A 75 -12.83 -15.51 -14.79
CA PRO A 75 -13.12 -16.93 -14.61
C PRO A 75 -12.03 -17.63 -13.81
N ASP A 76 -12.45 -18.45 -12.84
CA ASP A 76 -11.61 -19.37 -12.06
C ASP A 76 -10.42 -18.77 -11.31
N SER A 77 -10.31 -17.44 -11.18
CA SER A 77 -9.23 -16.78 -10.43
C SER A 77 -9.67 -16.11 -9.12
N GLY A 78 -10.96 -15.75 -9.00
CA GLY A 78 -11.40 -14.93 -7.86
C GLY A 78 -10.85 -13.50 -7.85
N ILE A 79 -10.24 -13.07 -8.95
CA ILE A 79 -9.82 -11.70 -9.20
C ILE A 79 -10.95 -10.98 -9.95
N TRP A 80 -11.21 -9.74 -9.56
CA TRP A 80 -12.18 -8.85 -10.19
C TRP A 80 -11.44 -7.71 -10.86
N SER A 81 -11.77 -7.39 -12.11
CA SER A 81 -11.13 -6.28 -12.82
C SER A 81 -12.08 -5.56 -13.75
N ARG A 82 -11.90 -4.24 -13.90
CA ARG A 82 -12.58 -3.43 -14.92
C ARG A 82 -11.81 -2.13 -15.16
N PHE A 83 -11.79 -1.70 -16.42
CA PHE A 83 -11.35 -0.38 -16.84
C PHE A 83 -12.50 0.62 -16.82
N PHE A 84 -12.23 1.82 -16.30
CA PHE A 84 -13.18 2.93 -16.19
C PHE A 84 -12.67 4.12 -17.03
N PRO A 85 -13.18 4.28 -18.27
CA PRO A 85 -12.81 5.39 -19.13
C PRO A 85 -13.11 6.74 -18.48
N GLY A 86 -12.21 7.71 -18.63
CA GLY A 86 -12.35 9.07 -18.11
C GLY A 86 -12.09 9.22 -16.61
N MET A 87 -11.89 8.12 -15.87
CA MET A 87 -11.49 8.17 -14.46
C MET A 87 -10.13 8.85 -14.31
N GLN A 88 -9.99 9.75 -13.33
CA GLN A 88 -8.78 10.57 -13.16
C GLN A 88 -7.94 10.15 -11.95
N VAL A 89 -6.65 10.50 -12.00
CA VAL A 89 -5.80 10.51 -10.80
C VAL A 89 -6.38 11.52 -9.80
N GLY A 90 -6.38 11.15 -8.52
CA GLY A 90 -6.97 11.92 -7.43
C GLY A 90 -8.40 11.49 -7.07
N THR A 91 -9.05 10.65 -7.86
CA THR A 91 -10.39 10.15 -7.52
C THR A 91 -10.37 9.32 -6.24
N LEU A 92 -11.29 9.63 -5.32
CA LEU A 92 -11.56 8.87 -4.11
C LEU A 92 -12.45 7.67 -4.43
N TYR A 93 -12.07 6.49 -3.96
CA TYR A 93 -12.85 5.27 -4.18
C TYR A 93 -12.72 4.26 -3.03
N LYS A 94 -13.69 3.35 -2.97
CA LYS A 94 -13.66 2.11 -2.22
C LYS A 94 -14.23 0.98 -3.07
N TYR A 95 -13.92 -0.25 -2.70
CA TYR A 95 -14.65 -1.40 -3.20
C TYR A 95 -15.91 -1.62 -2.36
N GLN A 96 -17.07 -1.63 -2.99
CA GLN A 96 -18.28 -2.20 -2.41
C GLN A 96 -18.27 -3.69 -2.71
N ILE A 97 -18.21 -4.51 -1.67
CA ILE A 97 -18.13 -5.96 -1.78
C ILE A 97 -19.38 -6.57 -1.14
N THR A 98 -20.06 -7.43 -1.89
CA THR A 98 -21.14 -8.26 -1.38
C THR A 98 -20.59 -9.66 -1.14
N GLY A 99 -20.51 -10.07 0.13
CA GLY A 99 -19.98 -11.37 0.52
C GLY A 99 -20.96 -12.53 0.22
N PRO A 100 -20.56 -13.78 0.50
CA PRO A 100 -21.40 -14.96 0.24
C PRO A 100 -22.72 -14.96 1.04
N ASN A 101 -22.74 -14.30 2.20
CA ASN A 101 -23.92 -14.14 3.05
C ASN A 101 -24.85 -12.99 2.62
N LYS A 102 -24.60 -12.38 1.45
CA LYS A 102 -25.32 -11.21 0.91
C LYS A 102 -25.19 -9.92 1.71
N GLU A 103 -24.31 -9.89 2.71
CA GLU A 103 -23.92 -8.66 3.37
C GLU A 103 -23.02 -7.82 2.45
N THR A 104 -23.26 -6.51 2.44
CA THR A 104 -22.51 -5.55 1.64
C THR A 104 -21.77 -4.59 2.55
N PHE A 105 -20.50 -4.34 2.24
CA PHE A 105 -19.65 -3.43 3.00
C PHE A 105 -18.65 -2.73 2.08
N LEU A 106 -18.06 -1.63 2.58
CA LEU A 106 -17.06 -0.85 1.87
C LEU A 106 -15.66 -1.18 2.38
N LYS A 107 -14.75 -1.47 1.45
CA LYS A 107 -13.34 -1.74 1.71
C LYS A 107 -12.45 -0.70 1.04
N ALA A 108 -11.42 -0.27 1.77
CA ALA A 108 -10.26 0.37 1.13
C ALA A 108 -9.57 -0.66 0.24
N ASP A 109 -8.93 -0.19 -0.82
CA ASP A 109 -8.17 -1.04 -1.74
C ASP A 109 -6.89 -1.55 -1.04
N PRO A 110 -6.70 -2.88 -0.91
CA PRO A 110 -5.48 -3.46 -0.32
C PRO A 110 -4.19 -3.01 -1.01
N TYR A 111 -4.26 -2.67 -2.30
CA TYR A 111 -3.15 -2.25 -3.15
C TYR A 111 -3.17 -0.75 -3.46
N ALA A 112 -3.94 0.05 -2.70
CA ALA A 112 -3.93 1.51 -2.85
C ALA A 112 -2.52 2.08 -2.66
N PHE A 113 -2.08 2.97 -3.55
CA PHE A 113 -0.83 3.71 -3.38
C PHE A 113 -0.96 4.97 -2.52
N ARG A 114 -2.20 5.38 -2.24
CA ARG A 114 -2.53 6.53 -1.41
C ARG A 114 -3.92 6.36 -0.81
N SER A 115 -4.10 6.93 0.37
CA SER A 115 -5.38 6.97 1.08
C SER A 115 -5.74 8.41 1.44
N GLU A 116 -7.00 8.64 1.81
CA GLU A 116 -7.41 9.85 2.50
C GLU A 116 -6.73 9.98 3.87
N VAL A 117 -6.65 11.22 4.37
CA VAL A 117 -6.15 11.49 5.71
C VAL A 117 -7.15 10.96 6.74
N ARG A 118 -6.65 10.17 7.70
CA ARG A 118 -7.46 9.65 8.82
C ARG A 118 -8.23 10.80 9.54
N PRO A 119 -9.49 10.57 9.96
CA PRO A 119 -10.17 9.28 10.07
C PRO A 119 -10.89 8.82 8.79
N ALA A 120 -10.76 9.55 7.68
CA ALA A 120 -11.30 9.10 6.40
C ALA A 120 -10.49 7.89 5.88
N THR A 121 -11.11 7.10 5.01
CA THR A 121 -10.64 5.72 4.71
C THR A 121 -10.76 5.33 3.24
N ALA A 122 -11.13 6.25 2.35
CA ALA A 122 -11.12 5.95 0.92
C ALA A 122 -9.69 5.85 0.41
N SER A 123 -9.52 5.00 -0.59
CA SER A 123 -8.31 4.95 -1.40
C SER A 123 -8.36 6.07 -2.44
N VAL A 124 -7.19 6.55 -2.85
CA VAL A 124 -7.06 7.63 -3.83
C VAL A 124 -6.34 7.09 -5.06
N VAL A 125 -6.96 7.17 -6.24
CA VAL A 125 -6.29 6.82 -7.49
C VAL A 125 -5.01 7.64 -7.62
N THR A 126 -3.86 6.98 -7.67
CA THR A 126 -2.56 7.64 -7.61
C THR A 126 -1.59 6.99 -8.58
N THR A 127 -0.70 7.78 -9.17
CA THR A 127 0.44 7.29 -9.95
C THR A 127 1.73 7.58 -9.22
N LEU A 128 2.62 6.59 -9.20
CA LEU A 128 4.00 6.78 -8.73
C LEU A 128 4.94 7.24 -9.84
N LYS A 129 4.48 7.23 -11.10
CA LYS A 129 5.27 7.70 -12.25
C LYS A 129 5.49 9.22 -12.14
N GLY A 130 6.56 9.71 -12.78
CA GLY A 130 6.85 11.14 -12.91
C GLY A 130 7.88 11.69 -11.92
N TYR A 131 8.20 10.96 -10.84
CA TYR A 131 9.28 11.36 -9.93
C TYR A 131 10.65 11.03 -10.53
N GLN A 132 11.58 12.00 -10.51
CA GLN A 132 12.94 11.85 -11.05
C GLN A 132 13.97 11.79 -9.91
N TRP A 133 14.49 10.59 -9.65
CA TRP A 133 15.50 10.34 -8.62
C TRP A 133 16.88 10.88 -8.99
N ASN A 134 17.59 11.50 -8.03
CA ASN A 134 18.96 12.00 -8.20
C ASN A 134 19.99 11.27 -7.32
N ASP A 135 19.63 10.09 -6.80
CA ASP A 135 20.43 9.28 -5.88
C ASP A 135 21.34 8.23 -6.56
N ALA A 136 21.51 8.27 -7.88
CA ALA A 136 22.28 7.25 -8.61
C ALA A 136 23.73 7.11 -8.09
N GLY A 137 24.35 8.22 -7.68
CA GLY A 137 25.68 8.24 -7.07
C GLY A 137 25.73 7.51 -5.72
N TRP A 138 24.69 7.66 -4.90
CA TRP A 138 24.53 6.98 -3.61
C TRP A 138 24.36 5.48 -3.79
N ARG A 139 23.43 5.06 -4.67
CA ARG A 139 23.17 3.64 -4.96
C ARG A 139 24.42 2.90 -5.43
N ARG A 140 25.21 3.52 -6.30
CA ARG A 140 26.45 2.91 -6.81
C ARG A 140 27.48 2.66 -5.69
N LYS A 141 27.57 3.58 -4.72
CA LYS A 141 28.53 3.48 -3.60
C LYS A 141 28.08 2.48 -2.52
N ASN A 142 26.78 2.23 -2.35
CA ASN A 142 26.23 1.50 -1.20
C ASN A 142 25.74 0.08 -1.48
N ARG A 143 26.50 -0.69 -2.27
CA ARG A 143 26.15 -2.08 -2.61
C ARG A 143 26.44 -3.13 -1.52
N ASN A 144 27.32 -2.83 -0.56
CA ASN A 144 27.71 -3.79 0.48
C ASN A 144 27.60 -3.13 1.88
N PRO A 145 26.41 -3.18 2.51
CA PRO A 145 26.18 -2.52 3.81
C PRO A 145 26.91 -3.21 4.96
N TYR A 146 27.11 -4.53 4.89
CA TYR A 146 27.69 -5.34 5.98
C TYR A 146 29.16 -5.05 6.30
N ARG A 147 29.86 -4.27 5.47
CA ARG A 147 31.27 -3.91 5.65
C ARG A 147 31.48 -2.42 5.91
N LYS A 148 30.42 -1.71 6.31
CA LYS A 148 30.42 -0.26 6.53
C LYS A 148 29.92 0.06 7.94
N PRO A 149 30.33 1.20 8.51
CA PRO A 149 29.79 1.65 9.79
C PRO A 149 28.28 1.90 9.69
N MET A 150 27.55 1.42 10.69
CA MET A 150 26.10 1.55 10.78
C MET A 150 25.76 2.16 12.14
N LEU A 151 25.38 3.44 12.12
CA LEU A 151 24.86 4.16 13.27
C LEU A 151 23.48 4.68 12.88
N ILE A 152 22.46 4.09 13.49
CA ILE A 152 21.05 4.26 13.13
C ILE A 152 20.39 5.24 14.10
N TYR A 153 19.68 6.22 13.55
CA TYR A 153 18.73 7.05 14.30
C TYR A 153 17.30 6.55 14.05
N GLU A 154 16.67 5.93 15.05
CA GLU A 154 15.27 5.51 14.96
C GLU A 154 14.34 6.69 15.23
N MET A 155 13.32 6.87 14.40
CA MET A 155 12.43 8.03 14.46
C MET A 155 10.96 7.68 14.19
N HIS A 156 10.08 8.14 15.09
CA HIS A 156 8.65 8.27 14.80
C HIS A 156 8.36 9.61 14.13
N PHE A 157 7.85 9.57 12.89
CA PHE A 157 7.69 10.78 12.07
C PHE A 157 6.76 11.84 12.69
N GLY A 158 5.61 11.43 13.22
CA GLY A 158 4.58 12.37 13.72
C GLY A 158 4.88 12.99 15.09
N THR A 159 5.90 12.51 15.81
CA THR A 159 6.22 12.98 17.17
C THR A 159 7.66 13.46 17.34
N TRP A 160 8.53 13.25 16.35
CA TRP A 160 9.91 13.77 16.41
C TRP A 160 9.92 15.30 16.55
N ARG A 161 9.09 15.98 15.75
CA ARG A 161 8.84 17.42 15.87
C ARG A 161 7.46 17.76 15.33
N GLN A 162 6.78 18.68 16.00
CA GLN A 162 5.53 19.28 15.54
C GLN A 162 5.74 20.79 15.39
N LYS A 163 4.94 21.41 14.52
CA LYS A 163 4.93 22.87 14.39
C LYS A 163 4.32 23.50 15.64
N ASP A 164 4.58 24.78 15.86
CA ASP A 164 4.08 25.50 17.04
C ASP A 164 2.54 25.54 17.11
N ASP A 165 1.86 25.43 15.97
CA ASP A 165 0.40 25.35 15.86
C ASP A 165 -0.17 23.93 16.08
N GLY A 166 0.70 22.94 16.36
CA GLY A 166 0.33 21.55 16.57
C GLY A 166 0.12 20.75 15.28
N SER A 167 0.31 21.35 14.11
CA SER A 167 0.26 20.62 12.84
C SER A 167 1.53 19.80 12.58
N TYR A 168 1.41 18.76 11.75
CA TYR A 168 2.55 17.95 11.36
C TYR A 168 3.42 18.67 10.32
N TYR A 169 4.72 18.39 10.38
CA TYR A 169 5.59 18.63 9.24
C TYR A 169 5.23 17.68 8.10
N THR A 170 5.23 18.20 6.88
CA THR A 170 5.18 17.36 5.68
C THR A 170 6.51 16.64 5.45
N TYR A 171 6.54 15.64 4.58
CA TYR A 171 7.79 14.97 4.17
C TYR A 171 8.82 15.94 3.60
N HIS A 172 8.36 16.92 2.83
CA HIS A 172 9.20 17.97 2.23
C HIS A 172 9.83 18.86 3.32
N GLU A 173 9.01 19.44 4.19
CA GLU A 173 9.50 20.31 5.27
C GLU A 173 10.37 19.56 6.28
N MET A 174 10.06 18.29 6.55
CA MET A 174 10.88 17.46 7.44
C MET A 174 12.30 17.28 6.90
N SER A 175 12.48 17.18 5.57
CA SER A 175 13.81 17.03 4.97
C SER A 175 14.75 18.17 5.32
N GLU A 176 14.23 19.41 5.38
CA GLU A 176 15.02 20.62 5.61
C GLU A 176 15.59 20.69 7.03
N ILE A 177 14.89 20.10 7.99
CA ILE A 177 15.27 20.14 9.42
C ILE A 177 15.93 18.84 9.90
N LEU A 178 15.56 17.70 9.33
CA LEU A 178 16.03 16.39 9.74
C LEU A 178 17.44 16.11 9.22
N ILE A 179 17.72 16.46 7.96
CA ILE A 179 19.01 16.16 7.34
C ILE A 179 20.17 16.89 8.05
N PRO A 180 20.10 18.21 8.32
CA PRO A 180 21.16 18.90 9.06
C PRO A 180 21.41 18.28 10.44
N TYR A 181 20.34 17.89 11.14
CA TYR A 181 20.43 17.25 12.46
C TYR A 181 21.16 15.90 12.38
N LEU A 182 20.81 15.05 11.42
CA LEU A 182 21.45 13.73 11.26
C LEU A 182 22.94 13.85 10.94
N LEU A 183 23.30 14.84 10.11
CA LEU A 183 24.69 15.10 9.72
C LEU A 183 25.52 15.64 10.89
N ASP A 184 25.00 16.62 11.65
CA ASP A 184 25.67 17.17 12.83
C ASP A 184 25.96 16.09 13.88
N MET A 185 25.00 15.17 14.05
CA MET A 185 25.10 14.05 14.97
C MET A 185 25.88 12.84 14.40
N ASN A 186 26.37 12.91 13.16
CA ASN A 186 27.15 11.88 12.47
C ASN A 186 26.45 10.52 12.33
N TYR A 187 25.11 10.50 12.22
CA TYR A 187 24.38 9.27 11.88
C TYR A 187 24.69 8.82 10.45
N THR A 188 24.71 7.51 10.22
CA THR A 188 24.86 6.97 8.85
C THR A 188 23.54 6.51 8.25
N HIS A 189 22.56 6.20 9.09
CA HIS A 189 21.23 5.76 8.68
C HIS A 189 20.15 6.40 9.56
N ILE A 190 18.97 6.58 8.98
CA ILE A 190 17.73 6.80 9.69
C ILE A 190 16.83 5.57 9.53
N GLU A 191 16.20 5.16 10.62
CA GLU A 191 15.15 4.15 10.61
C GLU A 191 13.83 4.81 10.95
N PHE A 192 12.90 4.81 10.00
CA PHE A 192 11.54 5.28 10.27
C PHE A 192 10.72 4.12 10.82
N MET A 193 10.02 4.39 11.93
CA MET A 193 8.88 3.58 12.36
C MET A 193 7.83 3.49 11.22
N PRO A 194 6.89 2.53 11.25
CA PRO A 194 6.08 2.21 10.08
C PRO A 194 5.35 3.42 9.48
N LEU A 195 5.56 3.63 8.17
CA LEU A 195 4.93 4.71 7.39
C LEU A 195 3.83 4.21 6.45
N ALA A 196 3.52 2.91 6.47
CA ALA A 196 2.30 2.39 5.83
C ALA A 196 1.06 3.03 6.47
N GLU A 197 -0.01 3.20 5.68
CA GLU A 197 -1.21 3.87 6.17
C GLU A 197 -1.87 3.08 7.30
N HIS A 198 -2.14 3.78 8.39
CA HIS A 198 -2.66 3.23 9.64
C HIS A 198 -3.73 4.17 10.22
N PRO A 199 -4.80 3.65 10.84
CA PRO A 199 -5.93 4.48 11.26
C PRO A 199 -5.71 5.22 12.58
N TYR A 200 -4.79 4.74 13.44
CA TYR A 200 -4.65 5.20 14.81
C TYR A 200 -3.23 5.60 15.18
N ASP A 201 -3.01 6.83 15.63
CA ASP A 201 -1.66 7.36 15.86
C ASP A 201 -0.91 6.68 17.01
N LEU A 202 -1.62 6.29 18.07
CA LEU A 202 -0.99 5.64 19.22
C LEU A 202 -0.58 4.19 18.93
N SER A 203 -0.89 3.66 17.75
CA SER A 203 -0.28 2.41 17.29
C SER A 203 1.16 2.61 16.80
N TRP A 204 1.62 3.86 16.68
CA TRP A 204 2.91 4.25 16.10
C TRP A 204 3.17 3.65 14.70
N GLY A 205 2.10 3.41 13.94
CA GLY A 205 2.15 2.77 12.64
C GLY A 205 2.09 1.24 12.62
N TYR A 206 2.28 0.55 13.75
CA TYR A 206 2.32 -0.93 13.77
C TYR A 206 0.96 -1.62 13.53
N GLN A 207 -0.16 -0.88 13.54
CA GLN A 207 -1.47 -1.42 13.19
C GLN A 207 -1.91 -0.90 11.82
N GLY A 208 -1.28 -1.41 10.77
CA GLY A 208 -1.51 -0.99 9.39
C GLY A 208 -2.86 -1.45 8.81
N THR A 209 -3.42 -0.62 7.92
CA THR A 209 -4.57 -0.97 7.07
C THR A 209 -4.31 -0.76 5.58
N GLY A 210 -3.41 0.15 5.20
CA GLY A 210 -3.04 0.40 3.81
C GLY A 210 -1.57 0.07 3.57
N PHE A 211 -1.29 -1.19 3.22
CA PHE A 211 0.08 -1.72 3.16
C PHE A 211 0.91 -1.12 2.02
N PHE A 212 0.26 -0.80 0.89
CA PHE A 212 0.89 -0.16 -0.28
C PHE A 212 0.73 1.36 -0.28
N ALA A 213 0.01 1.91 0.71
CA ALA A 213 -0.21 3.34 0.81
C ALA A 213 0.77 3.92 1.84
N LEU A 214 1.52 4.93 1.42
CA LEU A 214 2.22 5.79 2.36
C LEU A 214 1.19 6.61 3.17
N THR A 215 1.41 6.76 4.47
CA THR A 215 0.49 7.52 5.30
C THR A 215 0.35 8.96 4.80
N SER A 216 -0.90 9.33 4.56
CA SER A 216 -1.27 10.62 4.00
C SER A 216 -1.14 11.79 4.97
N ARG A 217 -0.86 11.51 6.26
CA ARG A 217 -0.67 12.52 7.33
C ARG A 217 0.37 13.57 6.99
N TYR A 218 1.42 13.20 6.25
CA TYR A 218 2.59 14.04 6.03
C TYR A 218 2.79 14.43 4.56
N GLY A 219 1.83 14.12 3.69
CA GLY A 219 1.88 14.52 2.27
C GLY A 219 1.63 13.35 1.31
N SER A 220 2.11 13.53 0.08
CA SER A 220 1.96 12.56 -1.01
C SER A 220 3.13 11.55 -1.04
N PRO A 221 2.98 10.43 -1.77
CA PRO A 221 4.09 9.52 -2.04
C PRO A 221 5.30 10.21 -2.68
N HIS A 222 5.10 11.19 -3.57
CA HIS A 222 6.20 11.94 -4.19
C HIS A 222 6.95 12.82 -3.18
N ASP A 223 6.27 13.37 -2.18
CA ASP A 223 6.93 14.16 -1.13
C ASP A 223 7.86 13.29 -0.27
N PHE A 224 7.50 12.03 -0.06
CA PHE A 224 8.38 11.10 0.64
C PHE A 224 9.51 10.55 -0.24
N MET A 225 9.25 10.29 -1.52
CA MET A 225 10.33 10.01 -2.47
C MET A 225 11.36 11.14 -2.46
N TYR A 226 10.91 12.39 -2.41
CA TYR A 226 11.78 13.55 -2.23
C TYR A 226 12.60 13.48 -0.95
N LEU A 227 11.98 13.22 0.20
CA LEU A 227 12.72 13.08 1.46
C LEU A 227 13.81 11.99 1.37
N VAL A 228 13.50 10.82 0.81
CA VAL A 228 14.48 9.74 0.63
C VAL A 228 15.59 10.14 -0.34
N ASP A 229 15.27 10.80 -1.46
CA ASP A 229 16.27 11.27 -2.43
C ASP A 229 17.24 12.28 -1.79
N GLN A 230 16.72 13.19 -0.97
CA GLN A 230 17.55 14.16 -0.23
C GLN A 230 18.43 13.49 0.83
N LEU A 231 17.91 12.50 1.56
CA LEU A 231 18.70 11.70 2.52
C LEU A 231 19.83 10.96 1.80
N HIS A 232 19.54 10.30 0.69
CA HIS A 232 20.54 9.60 -0.12
C HIS A 232 21.63 10.54 -0.67
N GLN A 233 21.24 11.70 -1.21
CA GLN A 233 22.18 12.71 -1.69
C GLN A 233 23.07 13.26 -0.56
N SER A 234 22.55 13.30 0.66
CA SER A 234 23.26 13.73 1.87
C SER A 234 24.11 12.62 2.50
N GLY A 235 24.10 11.42 1.92
CA GLY A 235 24.91 10.31 2.42
C GLY A 235 24.28 9.50 3.55
N ILE A 236 22.98 9.65 3.78
CA ILE A 236 22.22 8.95 4.83
C ILE A 236 21.42 7.80 4.21
N GLY A 237 21.61 6.59 4.74
CA GLY A 237 20.78 5.44 4.38
C GLY A 237 19.41 5.49 5.05
N VAL A 238 18.40 4.96 4.37
CA VAL A 238 17.04 4.87 4.91
C VAL A 238 16.71 3.40 5.21
N ILE A 239 16.10 3.18 6.37
CA ILE A 239 15.52 1.92 6.81
C ILE A 239 14.06 2.18 7.13
N LEU A 240 13.18 1.26 6.74
CA LEU A 240 11.76 1.31 7.05
C LEU A 240 11.38 0.09 7.86
N ASP A 241 10.73 0.34 9.00
CA ASP A 241 10.01 -0.71 9.71
C ASP A 241 8.85 -1.23 8.83
N TRP A 242 8.82 -2.54 8.66
CA TRP A 242 7.79 -3.25 7.92
C TRP A 242 7.14 -4.29 8.80
N VAL A 243 5.80 -4.33 8.73
CA VAL A 243 4.96 -5.04 9.68
C VAL A 243 4.15 -6.13 8.97
N PRO A 244 4.79 -7.23 8.52
CA PRO A 244 4.10 -8.34 7.89
C PRO A 244 3.48 -9.31 8.91
N ALA A 245 3.70 -9.09 10.21
CA ALA A 245 3.32 -10.02 11.28
C ALA A 245 1.81 -10.04 11.55
N HIS A 246 1.14 -8.90 11.42
CA HIS A 246 -0.27 -8.73 11.72
C HIS A 246 -0.85 -7.46 11.06
N PHE A 247 -2.17 -7.31 11.12
CA PHE A 247 -2.88 -6.14 10.61
C PHE A 247 -4.08 -5.77 11.50
N ALA A 248 -4.56 -4.54 11.38
CA ALA A 248 -5.65 -4.01 12.22
C ALA A 248 -7.02 -4.62 11.88
N LYS A 249 -7.94 -4.67 12.84
CA LYS A 249 -9.29 -5.24 12.67
C LYS A 249 -10.30 -4.26 12.08
N ASP A 250 -9.88 -3.06 11.72
CA ASP A 250 -10.74 -2.03 11.18
C ASP A 250 -11.53 -2.53 9.97
N ALA A 251 -12.81 -2.16 9.93
CA ALA A 251 -13.75 -2.71 8.94
C ALA A 251 -13.38 -2.35 7.50
N HIS A 252 -12.75 -1.18 7.26
CA HIS A 252 -12.29 -0.76 5.94
C HIS A 252 -11.06 -1.52 5.46
N GLY A 253 -10.30 -2.14 6.38
CA GLY A 253 -9.06 -2.86 6.09
C GLY A 253 -9.27 -4.31 5.66
N LEU A 254 -8.25 -5.15 5.88
CA LEU A 254 -8.17 -6.51 5.33
C LEU A 254 -9.05 -7.56 6.04
N ARG A 255 -9.56 -7.27 7.24
CA ARG A 255 -10.35 -8.24 8.02
C ARG A 255 -11.59 -8.67 7.26
N GLN A 256 -11.80 -9.99 7.12
CA GLN A 256 -12.94 -10.58 6.44
C GLN A 256 -13.21 -9.92 5.08
N PHE A 257 -12.14 -9.73 4.29
CA PHE A 257 -12.13 -8.80 3.17
C PHE A 257 -13.27 -9.00 2.17
N ASP A 258 -13.64 -10.25 1.88
CA ASP A 258 -14.72 -10.62 0.97
C ASP A 258 -15.92 -11.30 1.67
N GLY A 259 -16.06 -11.04 2.97
CA GLY A 259 -17.08 -11.65 3.83
C GLY A 259 -16.63 -12.98 4.44
N THR A 260 -15.38 -13.39 4.19
CA THR A 260 -14.75 -14.58 4.78
C THR A 260 -13.32 -14.25 5.26
N PRO A 261 -12.73 -15.04 6.19
CA PRO A 261 -11.31 -14.94 6.54
C PRO A 261 -10.40 -15.13 5.31
N LEU A 262 -10.04 -14.01 4.65
CA LEU A 262 -9.32 -14.01 3.37
C LEU A 262 -7.82 -13.82 3.58
N TYR A 263 -7.41 -12.71 4.18
CA TYR A 263 -6.01 -12.40 4.45
C TYR A 263 -5.52 -13.03 5.76
N GLU A 264 -6.42 -13.18 6.72
CA GLU A 264 -6.19 -13.88 7.99
C GLU A 264 -6.48 -15.38 7.91
N TYR A 265 -5.96 -16.13 8.87
CA TYR A 265 -6.24 -17.55 9.03
C TYR A 265 -7.74 -17.80 9.27
N THR A 266 -8.27 -18.88 8.72
CA THR A 266 -9.65 -19.32 9.02
C THR A 266 -9.79 -19.83 10.46
N ASP A 267 -8.73 -20.41 11.03
CA ASP A 267 -8.67 -20.83 12.44
C ASP A 267 -8.49 -19.61 13.35
N PRO A 268 -9.50 -19.24 14.17
CA PRO A 268 -9.42 -18.06 15.03
C PRO A 268 -8.27 -18.11 16.04
N MET A 269 -7.85 -19.30 16.49
CA MET A 269 -6.73 -19.43 17.44
C MET A 269 -5.38 -19.08 16.81
N LYS A 270 -5.27 -19.20 15.48
CA LYS A 270 -4.08 -18.75 14.72
C LYS A 270 -4.21 -17.32 14.24
N ALA A 271 -5.42 -16.92 13.84
CA ALA A 271 -5.69 -15.59 13.33
C ALA A 271 -5.52 -14.53 14.43
N GLU A 272 -6.06 -14.78 15.61
CA GLU A 272 -6.15 -13.77 16.67
C GLU A 272 -4.79 -13.51 17.35
N ARG A 273 -4.52 -12.23 17.63
CA ARG A 273 -3.43 -11.77 18.52
C ARG A 273 -4.04 -11.04 19.72
N PRO A 274 -4.52 -11.76 20.76
CA PRO A 274 -5.28 -11.14 21.85
C PRO A 274 -4.56 -10.01 22.57
N GLY A 275 -3.23 -10.14 22.77
CA GLY A 275 -2.42 -9.10 23.43
C GLY A 275 -2.29 -7.80 22.64
N TRP A 276 -2.57 -7.82 21.33
CA TRP A 276 -2.44 -6.66 20.44
C TRP A 276 -3.78 -6.21 19.86
N GLY A 277 -4.83 -7.02 19.97
CA GLY A 277 -6.14 -6.75 19.37
C GLY A 277 -6.15 -6.82 17.84
N THR A 278 -5.20 -7.52 17.21
CA THR A 278 -4.97 -7.59 15.75
C THR A 278 -5.20 -8.98 15.18
N LEU A 279 -5.08 -9.13 13.85
CA LEU A 279 -5.13 -10.40 13.13
C LEU A 279 -3.80 -10.72 12.46
N SER A 280 -3.41 -12.00 12.46
CA SER A 280 -2.25 -12.53 11.76
C SER A 280 -2.60 -12.85 10.31
N PHE A 281 -1.67 -12.57 9.40
CA PHE A 281 -1.77 -13.03 8.00
C PHE A 281 -1.73 -14.56 7.91
N ASP A 282 -2.50 -15.13 7.00
CA ASP A 282 -2.44 -16.55 6.64
C ASP A 282 -1.26 -16.80 5.68
N TYR A 283 -0.09 -17.05 6.24
CA TYR A 283 1.11 -17.35 5.44
C TYR A 283 1.05 -18.69 4.70
N ALA A 284 0.00 -19.51 4.90
CA ALA A 284 -0.18 -20.73 4.13
C ALA A 284 -0.87 -20.48 2.77
N LYS A 285 -1.48 -19.30 2.58
CA LYS A 285 -2.13 -18.92 1.31
C LYS A 285 -1.12 -18.29 0.34
N PRO A 286 -0.92 -18.86 -0.85
CA PRO A 286 0.01 -18.30 -1.84
C PRO A 286 -0.30 -16.85 -2.21
N GLU A 287 -1.56 -16.46 -2.33
CA GLU A 287 -1.97 -15.09 -2.67
C GLU A 287 -1.57 -14.08 -1.59
N VAL A 288 -1.60 -14.49 -0.32
CA VAL A 288 -1.13 -13.68 0.82
C VAL A 288 0.39 -13.56 0.79
N ILE A 289 1.10 -14.62 0.39
CA ILE A 289 2.55 -14.56 0.15
C ILE A 289 2.87 -13.59 -1.00
N SER A 290 2.17 -13.70 -2.12
CA SER A 290 2.26 -12.77 -3.26
C SER A 290 2.03 -11.33 -2.81
N PHE A 291 1.01 -11.07 -1.99
CA PHE A 291 0.71 -9.75 -1.43
C PHE A 291 1.87 -9.21 -0.59
N LEU A 292 2.36 -9.98 0.39
CA LEU A 292 3.38 -9.52 1.34
C LEU A 292 4.76 -9.35 0.68
N ILE A 293 5.20 -10.30 -0.16
CA ILE A 293 6.48 -10.16 -0.87
C ILE A 293 6.41 -8.97 -1.83
N SER A 294 5.28 -8.81 -2.53
CA SER A 294 5.07 -7.65 -3.39
C SER A 294 5.08 -6.34 -2.62
N ASN A 295 4.58 -6.34 -1.38
CA ASN A 295 4.65 -5.19 -0.50
C ASN A 295 6.09 -4.84 -0.11
N ALA A 296 6.90 -5.81 0.28
CA ALA A 296 8.31 -5.57 0.59
C ALA A 296 9.07 -5.00 -0.62
N LEU A 297 8.86 -5.56 -1.81
CA LEU A 297 9.48 -5.06 -3.05
C LEU A 297 8.96 -3.69 -3.46
N PHE A 298 7.69 -3.39 -3.20
CA PHE A 298 7.10 -2.07 -3.46
C PHE A 298 7.82 -0.98 -2.68
N TRP A 299 8.00 -1.17 -1.38
CA TRP A 299 8.74 -0.21 -0.54
C TRP A 299 10.18 -0.07 -0.99
N TRP A 300 10.85 -1.18 -1.31
CA TRP A 300 12.24 -1.17 -1.73
C TRP A 300 12.46 -0.47 -3.09
N ILE A 301 11.64 -0.79 -4.09
CA ILE A 301 11.86 -0.37 -5.49
C ILE A 301 11.17 0.95 -5.79
N CYS A 302 9.90 1.09 -5.41
CA CYS A 302 9.05 2.17 -5.91
C CYS A 302 9.12 3.42 -5.05
N ILE A 303 9.12 3.26 -3.72
CA ILE A 303 9.01 4.39 -2.80
C ILE A 303 10.38 4.94 -2.40
N THR A 304 11.41 4.09 -2.36
CA THR A 304 12.66 4.45 -1.70
C THR A 304 13.91 4.24 -2.53
N SER A 305 13.77 3.63 -3.72
CA SER A 305 14.85 3.39 -4.68
C SER A 305 15.95 2.39 -4.20
N THR A 306 16.30 2.31 -2.90
CA THR A 306 17.27 1.35 -2.31
C THR A 306 17.15 1.16 -0.78
N VAL A 307 15.95 1.02 -0.20
CA VAL A 307 15.83 0.76 1.26
C VAL A 307 16.07 -0.69 1.67
N CYS A 308 16.63 -0.86 2.87
CA CYS A 308 16.57 -2.12 3.61
C CYS A 308 15.29 -2.11 4.45
N VAL A 309 14.42 -3.08 4.21
CA VAL A 309 13.16 -3.22 4.94
C VAL A 309 13.44 -4.05 6.21
N LEU A 310 13.25 -3.45 7.39
CA LEU A 310 13.45 -4.15 8.66
C LEU A 310 12.12 -4.76 9.10
N MET A 311 12.09 -6.08 9.21
CA MET A 311 10.91 -6.81 9.68
C MET A 311 10.86 -6.71 11.22
N ARG A 312 9.78 -6.13 11.75
CA ARG A 312 9.49 -6.10 13.20
C ARG A 312 8.24 -6.87 13.55
#